data_AF-A0A349S8S2-F1
#
_entry.id   AF-A0A349S8S2-F1
#
_cell.length_a   1.000
_cell.length_b   1.000
_cell.length_c   1.000
_cell.angle_alpha   90.00
_cell.angle_beta   90.00
_cell.angle_gamma   90.00
#
_symmetry.space_group_name_H-M   'P 1'
#
loop_
_entity.id
_entity.type
_entity.pdbx_description
1 polymer ?
#
loop_
_entity_poly.entity_id
_entity_poly.type
_entity_poly.pdbx_seq_one_letter_code
_entity_poly.pdbx_strand_id
1 'polypeptide(L)' 'DPAVEAGRQTMLAGIPLAKLGKMQDIADTVYFVACEATYLTGQTIKVDGGRSLR' A
#
# COMPACT_ATOMS: atom_id res chain seq x y z
N ASP A 1 -20.19 -11.97 9.53
CA ASP A 1 -19.63 -13.21 10.09
C ASP A 1 -18.47 -12.83 11.01
N PRO A 2 -18.51 -13.19 12.30
CA PRO A 2 -17.43 -12.93 13.25
C PRO A 2 -16.04 -13.38 12.77
N ALA A 3 -15.94 -14.47 12.00
CA ALA A 3 -14.68 -14.96 11.44
C ALA A 3 -14.10 -13.98 10.39
N VAL A 4 -14.97 -13.34 9.60
CA VAL A 4 -14.57 -12.35 8.59
C VAL A 4 -14.02 -11.09 9.25
N GLU A 5 -14.64 -10.61 10.34
CA GLU A 5 -14.14 -9.44 11.05
C GLU A 5 -12.81 -9.73 11.76
N ALA A 6 -12.66 -10.90 12.39
CA ALA A 6 -11.39 -11.32 13.00
C ALA A 6 -10.25 -11.41 11.95
N GLY A 7 -10.55 -11.94 10.76
CA GLY A 7 -9.61 -11.96 9.64
C GLY A 7 -9.21 -10.56 9.19
N ARG A 8 -10.16 -9.62 9.12
CA ARG A 8 -9.90 -8.22 8.78
C ARG A 8 -9.00 -7.53 9.81
N GLN A 9 -9.25 -7.71 11.11
CA GLN A 9 -8.42 -7.13 12.16
C GLN A 9 -6.99 -7.68 12.14
N THR A 10 -6.84 -8.99 11.94
CA THR A 10 -5.52 -9.63 11.80
C THR A 10 -4.74 -9.06 10.62
N MET A 11 -5.40 -8.90 9.48
CA MET A 11 -4.78 -8.29 8.30
C MET A 11 -4.36 -6.84 8.56
N LEU A 12 -5.21 -6.02 9.20
CA LEU A 12 -4.91 -4.63 9.51
C LEU A 12 -3.73 -4.50 10.49
N ALA A 13 -3.62 -5.38 11.48
CA ALA A 13 -2.47 -5.42 12.40
C ALA A 13 -1.14 -5.68 11.66
N GLY A 14 -1.18 -6.42 10.56
CA GLY A 14 -0.04 -6.66 9.67
C GLY A 14 0.36 -5.45 8.82
N ILE A 15 -0.46 -4.42 8.71
CA ILE A 15 -0.19 -3.21 7.92
C ILE A 15 0.25 -2.09 8.87
N PRO A 16 1.48 -1.57 8.79
CA PRO A 16 1.94 -0.46 9.62
C PRO A 16 1.03 0.76 9.64
N LEU A 17 0.44 1.14 8.49
CA LEU A 17 -0.52 2.26 8.42
C LEU A 17 -1.93 1.92 8.93
N ALA A 18 -2.17 0.70 9.40
CA ALA A 18 -3.45 0.22 9.94
C ALA A 18 -4.67 0.51 9.03
N LYS A 19 -4.46 0.57 7.71
CA LYS A 19 -5.50 0.80 6.71
C LYS A 19 -5.31 -0.07 5.50
N LEU A 20 -6.42 -0.40 4.86
CA LEU A 20 -6.41 -0.97 3.52
C LEU A 20 -6.06 0.12 2.50
N GLY A 21 -5.21 -0.23 1.54
CA GLY A 21 -4.99 0.59 0.36
C GLY A 21 -6.26 0.68 -0.48
N LYS A 22 -6.39 1.81 -1.18
CA LYS A 22 -7.42 2.08 -2.16
C LYS A 22 -6.77 2.14 -3.54
N MET A 23 -7.60 2.03 -4.59
CA MET A 23 -7.15 2.21 -5.98
C MET A 23 -6.43 3.56 -6.18
N GLN A 24 -6.88 4.60 -5.46
CA GLN A 24 -6.28 5.93 -5.53
C GLN A 24 -4.83 5.96 -5.03
N ASP A 25 -4.46 5.18 -4.02
CA ASP A 25 -3.07 5.16 -3.51
C ASP A 25 -2.09 4.70 -4.61
N ILE A 26 -2.53 3.77 -5.48
CA ILE A 26 -1.76 3.33 -6.66
C ILE A 26 -1.74 4.42 -7.72
N ALA A 27 -2.90 4.99 -8.06
CA ALA A 27 -3.02 6.02 -9.10
C ALA A 27 -2.14 7.24 -8.79
N ASP A 28 -2.16 7.72 -7.55
CA ASP A 28 -1.36 8.86 -7.11
C ASP A 28 0.15 8.55 -7.19
N THR A 29 0.55 7.33 -6.80
CA THR A 29 1.95 6.90 -6.92
C THR A 29 2.39 6.84 -8.39
N VAL A 30 1.56 6.29 -9.27
CA VAL A 30 1.86 6.22 -10.71
C VAL A 30 1.95 7.61 -11.31
N TYR A 31 1.03 8.51 -10.95
CA TYR A 31 1.08 9.91 -11.40
C TYR A 31 2.38 10.58 -10.99
N PHE A 32 2.78 10.48 -9.72
CA PHE A 32 4.06 11.01 -9.24
C PHE A 32 5.25 10.43 -10.02
N VAL A 33 5.29 9.11 -10.20
CA VAL A 33 6.39 8.44 -10.92
C VAL A 33 6.45 8.89 -12.38
N ALA A 34 5.30 8.98 -13.06
CA ALA A 34 5.22 9.31 -14.47
C ALA A 34 5.49 10.80 -14.74
N CYS A 35 5.08 11.68 -13.84
CA CYS A 35 5.08 13.12 -14.09
C CYS A 35 6.22 13.87 -13.39
N GLU A 36 6.69 13.40 -12.24
CA GLU A 36 7.57 14.17 -11.36
C GLU A 36 8.92 13.49 -11.09
N ALA A 37 8.98 12.15 -11.09
CA ALA A 37 10.16 11.39 -10.68
C ALA A 37 11.28 11.32 -11.76
N THR A 38 11.76 12.47 -12.23
CA THR A 38 12.68 12.61 -13.38
C THR A 38 14.07 11.97 -13.22
N TYR A 39 14.44 11.58 -12.00
CA TYR A 39 15.73 10.91 -11.71
C TYR A 39 15.56 9.52 -11.09
N LEU A 40 14.36 8.94 -11.18
CA LEU A 40 14.04 7.61 -10.68
C LEU A 40 14.02 6.59 -11.82
N THR A 41 14.88 5.57 -11.75
CA THR A 41 14.87 4.45 -12.70
C THR A 41 15.31 3.13 -12.03
N GLY A 42 14.85 2.00 -12.59
CA GLY A 42 15.22 0.66 -12.11
C GLY A 42 14.69 0.30 -10.72
N GLN A 43 13.69 1.02 -10.21
CA GLN A 43 13.14 0.81 -8.87
C GLN A 43 11.80 0.09 -8.89
N THR A 44 11.57 -0.75 -7.88
CA THR A 44 10.26 -1.31 -7.55
C THR A 44 9.70 -0.58 -6.33
N ILE A 45 8.60 0.15 -6.51
CA ILE A 45 7.98 0.92 -5.43
C ILE A 45 6.81 0.12 -4.85
N LYS A 46 6.89 -0.23 -3.57
CA LYS A 46 5.79 -0.90 -2.86
C LYS A 46 4.80 0.14 -2.34
N VAL A 47 3.54 -0.01 -2.72
CA VAL A 47 2.42 0.85 -2.30
C VAL A 47 1.44 0.02 -1.48
N ASP A 48 1.87 -0.43 -0.31
CA ASP A 48 1.18 -1.45 0.49
C ASP A 48 0.95 -1.05 1.95
N GLY A 49 1.09 0.25 2.26
CA GLY A 49 0.98 0.77 3.63
C GLY A 49 2.03 0.20 4.59
N GLY A 50 3.15 -0.32 4.05
CA GLY A 50 4.25 -0.92 4.79
C GLY A 50 4.07 -2.41 5.10
N ARG A 51 3.07 -3.08 4.51
CA ARG A 51 2.80 -4.50 4.75
C ARG A 51 4.01 -5.39 4.53
N SER A 52 4.86 -5.06 3.54
CA SER A 52 6.06 -5.85 3.23
C SER A 52 7.29 -5.56 4.10
N LEU A 53 7.18 -4.71 5.13
CA LEU A 53 8.30 -4.39 6.03
C LEU A 53 8.53 -5.45 7.12
N ARG A 54 7.63 -6.43 7.24
CA ARG A 54 7.60 -7.42 8.32
C ARG A 54 7.37 -8.82 7.76
#